data_AF-A0A7V3P2A6-F1
#
_entry.id   AF-A0A7V3P2A6-F1
#
_cell.length_a   1.000
_cell.length_b   1.000
_cell.length_c   1.000
_cell.angle_alpha   90.00
_cell.angle_beta   90.00
_cell.angle_gamma   90.00
#
_symmetry.space_group_name_H-M   'P 1'
#
loop_
_entity.id
_entity.type
_entity.pdbx_description
1 polymer ?
#
loop_
_entity_poly.entity_id
_entity_poly.type
_entity_poly.pdbx_seq_one_letter_code
_entity_poly.pdbx_strand_id
1 'polypeptide(L)'
;MLKAFWTWDPVSSGDYRAFDEPFAYANNRWFFDKSVWQKMFRTMSSCGFDAMVLANTHPFPFMIDMPAYPEAQVINEADLRAYQRMHHWIFETAIQYDIAPYLLFFNIYYPKPMLQARGISSEASSQVTDLALEYTNYCVRETLATYPELAGIFVDVSENISGQRAEFVQQAIVEALDAVRPDTTLYVRGWCAAPEDFISTIKRRSGRQVRYSVKYTYEHLVDANPDPMFSRWIDAAGGENVLAEFWISNFEPWTSFSYDTVEGILTILSDLDCAGFSILPLELYHWPRTSDTYFKYQFQRDLVWYSVWGGAGFDRLLNEGQPKWLLRNRNLLPGFQAGSRILELIALYYGGDKQNQWHPQFCSVRDYDTGRPRLFSVEDMLHLDDQPVFWGRNWWQEVTGDRVVHVSEHVESGTPPDAYGPEELIEELVDLAEQAVSAGEKGMRSASGEKELPAFARDAFCMGRLGEFYVQRIGAALAHARGNDAEAVEHMTRAVGLYKDIRSVDRSHRNAFRVVTGRCALICTWDDVVEALEAELADASKGSFNRGSRYPTGRLEGMP
;
A
#
# COMPACT_ATOMS: atom_id res chain seq x y z
N MET A 1 -1.47 -14.15 17.91
CA MET A 1 -1.68 -13.74 16.50
C MET A 1 -0.31 -13.56 15.83
N LEU A 2 -0.17 -13.94 14.56
CA LEU A 2 1.03 -13.70 13.74
C LEU A 2 1.21 -12.20 13.46
N LYS A 3 2.44 -11.68 13.49
CA LYS A 3 2.76 -10.29 13.16
C LYS A 3 3.79 -10.27 12.04
N ALA A 4 3.32 -10.10 10.81
CA ALA A 4 4.16 -10.15 9.62
C ALA A 4 4.46 -8.76 9.04
N PHE A 5 5.68 -8.56 8.56
CA PHE A 5 6.03 -7.41 7.72
C PHE A 5 6.31 -7.87 6.29
N TRP A 6 5.91 -7.07 5.31
CA TRP A 6 6.24 -7.31 3.92
C TRP A 6 7.62 -6.79 3.58
N THR A 7 8.33 -7.53 2.74
CA THR A 7 9.52 -7.08 2.05
C THR A 7 9.45 -7.56 0.61
N TRP A 8 9.90 -6.74 -0.33
CA TRP A 8 9.89 -7.10 -1.73
C TRP A 8 11.15 -7.88 -2.10
N ASP A 9 10.98 -9.02 -2.78
CA ASP A 9 12.05 -9.69 -3.51
C ASP A 9 12.25 -8.95 -4.83
N PRO A 10 13.36 -8.22 -4.96
CA PRO A 10 13.45 -7.19 -5.98
C PRO A 10 13.79 -7.74 -7.36
N VAL A 11 13.97 -9.05 -7.50
CA VAL A 11 14.31 -9.70 -8.77
C VAL A 11 13.15 -9.62 -9.80
N SER A 12 12.00 -9.09 -9.39
CA SER A 12 10.94 -8.60 -10.27
C SER A 12 10.36 -7.28 -9.73
N SER A 13 10.72 -6.13 -10.29
CA SER A 13 9.86 -4.93 -10.21
C SER A 13 10.27 -3.83 -11.18
N GLY A 14 9.28 -3.25 -11.87
CA GLY A 14 9.48 -2.16 -12.83
C GLY A 14 8.24 -1.78 -13.63
N ASP A 15 7.61 -2.76 -14.26
CA ASP A 15 6.58 -2.62 -15.30
C ASP A 15 5.45 -3.63 -15.01
N TYR A 16 4.23 -3.33 -15.45
CA TYR A 16 3.09 -4.24 -15.65
C TYR A 16 3.44 -5.63 -16.19
N ARG A 17 4.58 -5.74 -16.89
CA ARG A 17 5.15 -6.96 -17.41
C ARG A 17 6.16 -7.46 -16.40
N ALA A 18 5.85 -8.58 -15.75
CA ALA A 18 6.86 -9.41 -15.13
C ALA A 18 8.06 -9.54 -16.09
N PHE A 19 9.29 -9.48 -15.56
CA PHE A 19 10.56 -9.73 -16.28
C PHE A 19 11.19 -8.58 -17.11
N ASP A 20 11.43 -7.40 -16.52
CA ASP A 20 12.48 -6.48 -17.03
C ASP A 20 13.75 -6.50 -16.15
N GLU A 21 14.49 -7.60 -16.26
CA GLU A 21 15.65 -7.94 -15.41
C GLU A 21 16.90 -7.05 -15.52
N PRO A 22 17.25 -6.44 -16.66
CA PRO A 22 18.39 -5.52 -16.73
C PRO A 22 18.24 -4.32 -15.79
N PHE A 23 16.99 -3.87 -15.54
CA PHE A 23 16.70 -2.81 -14.58
C PHE A 23 16.79 -3.29 -13.13
N ALA A 24 16.38 -4.54 -12.87
CA ALA A 24 16.42 -5.16 -11.55
C ALA A 24 17.87 -5.32 -11.03
N TYR A 25 18.80 -5.87 -11.82
CA TYR A 25 20.14 -6.19 -11.30
C TYR A 25 20.98 -4.95 -10.92
N ALA A 26 20.83 -3.83 -11.65
CA ALA A 26 21.55 -2.59 -11.35
C ALA A 26 21.06 -1.92 -10.05
N ASN A 27 19.75 -1.99 -9.78
CA ASN A 27 19.12 -1.31 -8.65
C ASN A 27 19.03 -2.17 -7.38
N ASN A 28 19.17 -3.50 -7.49
CA ASN A 28 18.86 -4.43 -6.41
C ASN A 28 20.08 -5.04 -5.70
N ARG A 29 21.24 -4.39 -5.80
CA ARG A 29 22.46 -4.78 -5.08
C ARG A 29 22.26 -4.90 -3.56
N TRP A 30 21.27 -4.19 -3.01
CA TRP A 30 20.91 -4.30 -1.60
C TRP A 30 20.47 -5.72 -1.23
N PHE A 31 19.85 -6.47 -2.15
CA PHE A 31 19.36 -7.82 -1.91
C PHE A 31 20.48 -8.77 -1.49
N PHE A 32 21.68 -8.58 -2.04
CA PHE A 32 22.88 -9.35 -1.72
C PHE A 32 23.69 -8.76 -0.55
N ASP A 33 23.31 -7.60 -0.01
CA ASP A 33 23.95 -6.99 1.14
C ASP A 33 23.37 -7.58 2.44
N LYS A 34 24.05 -8.61 2.95
CA LYS A 34 23.73 -9.30 4.21
C LYS A 34 23.57 -8.34 5.40
N SER A 35 24.31 -7.22 5.40
CA SER A 35 24.22 -6.25 6.51
C SER A 35 22.88 -5.51 6.53
N VAL A 36 22.21 -5.36 5.37
CA VAL A 36 20.87 -4.77 5.27
C VAL A 36 19.85 -5.70 5.89
N TRP A 37 19.84 -6.96 5.48
CA TRP A 37 18.95 -8.00 6.02
C TRP A 37 19.08 -8.16 7.52
N GLN A 38 20.30 -8.26 8.05
CA GLN A 38 20.52 -8.38 9.50
C GLN A 38 20.02 -7.15 10.28
N LYS A 39 20.19 -5.94 9.74
CA LYS A 39 19.65 -4.72 10.37
C LYS A 39 18.13 -4.72 10.35
N MET A 40 17.54 -5.08 9.21
CA MET A 40 16.10 -5.16 9.05
C MET A 40 15.48 -6.18 10.01
N PHE A 41 15.98 -7.41 10.03
CA PHE A 41 15.49 -8.45 10.94
C PHE A 41 15.64 -8.07 12.41
N ARG A 42 16.78 -7.48 12.79
CA ARG A 42 16.96 -6.95 14.14
C ARG A 42 15.92 -5.88 14.47
N THR A 43 15.66 -4.96 13.55
CA THR A 43 14.66 -3.90 13.72
C THR A 43 13.26 -4.49 13.86
N MET A 44 12.83 -5.35 12.93
CA MET A 44 11.49 -5.94 12.94
C MET A 44 11.25 -6.81 14.20
N SER A 45 12.22 -7.64 14.57
CA SER A 45 12.19 -8.42 15.81
C SER A 45 12.09 -7.52 17.05
N SER A 46 12.84 -6.40 17.09
CA SER A 46 12.74 -5.43 18.19
C SER A 46 11.38 -4.71 18.25
N CYS A 47 10.73 -4.52 17.10
CA CYS A 47 9.37 -4.02 17.02
C CYS A 47 8.32 -5.10 17.37
N GLY A 48 8.70 -6.36 17.60
CA GLY A 48 7.78 -7.43 17.96
C GLY A 48 7.13 -8.16 16.79
N PHE A 49 7.67 -8.04 15.58
CA PHE A 49 7.29 -8.89 14.45
C PHE A 49 7.96 -10.26 14.57
N ASP A 50 7.21 -11.29 14.21
CA ASP A 50 7.62 -12.70 14.28
C ASP A 50 7.57 -13.41 12.91
N ALA A 51 7.23 -12.68 11.85
CA ALA A 51 7.18 -13.22 10.49
C ALA A 51 7.57 -12.19 9.43
N MET A 52 8.12 -12.70 8.33
CA MET A 52 8.42 -11.95 7.12
C MET A 52 7.66 -12.55 5.95
N VAL A 53 7.00 -11.71 5.15
CA VAL A 53 6.47 -12.08 3.83
C VAL A 53 7.42 -11.53 2.77
N LEU A 54 8.19 -12.40 2.14
CA LEU A 54 9.01 -12.07 0.97
C LEU A 54 8.14 -12.17 -0.28
N ALA A 55 7.74 -11.03 -0.84
CA ALA A 55 6.80 -10.95 -1.96
C ALA A 55 7.52 -10.81 -3.30
N ASN A 56 7.10 -11.59 -4.29
CA ASN A 56 7.55 -11.49 -5.68
C ASN A 56 6.41 -11.86 -6.64
N THR A 57 6.33 -11.25 -7.82
CA THR A 57 5.33 -11.65 -8.82
C THR A 57 5.48 -13.13 -9.25
N HIS A 58 6.71 -13.56 -9.56
CA HIS A 58 7.01 -14.91 -10.05
C HIS A 58 8.46 -15.31 -9.72
N PRO A 59 8.76 -15.75 -8.48
CA PRO A 59 10.14 -15.87 -7.98
C PRO A 59 10.90 -17.10 -8.50
N PHE A 60 10.20 -18.11 -9.03
CA PHE A 60 10.76 -19.44 -9.29
C PHE A 60 12.01 -19.47 -10.18
N PRO A 61 12.12 -18.68 -11.28
CA PRO A 61 13.33 -18.62 -12.12
C PRO A 61 14.61 -18.17 -11.42
N PHE A 62 14.50 -17.63 -10.21
CA PHE A 62 15.63 -17.15 -9.41
C PHE A 62 15.91 -18.06 -8.19
N MET A 63 15.05 -19.05 -7.96
CA MET A 63 15.06 -19.87 -6.75
C MET A 63 15.30 -21.35 -7.05
N ILE A 64 14.84 -21.89 -8.17
CA ILE A 64 14.89 -23.33 -8.43
C ILE A 64 15.55 -23.67 -9.76
N ASP A 65 16.14 -24.86 -9.83
CA ASP A 65 16.54 -25.46 -11.09
C ASP A 65 15.30 -25.95 -11.86
N MET A 66 15.24 -25.67 -13.16
CA MET A 66 14.07 -26.01 -13.99
C MET A 66 14.39 -26.90 -15.19
N PRO A 67 15.00 -28.10 -15.00
CA PRO A 67 15.31 -29.00 -16.11
C PRO A 67 14.07 -29.48 -16.88
N ALA A 68 12.88 -29.50 -16.26
CA ALA A 68 11.62 -29.84 -16.93
C ALA A 68 11.09 -28.70 -17.83
N TYR A 69 11.54 -27.46 -17.58
CA TYR A 69 11.14 -26.25 -18.29
C TYR A 69 12.38 -25.38 -18.58
N PRO A 70 13.34 -25.88 -19.40
CA PRO A 70 14.58 -25.15 -19.67
C PRO A 70 14.35 -23.76 -20.28
N GLU A 71 13.25 -23.59 -21.04
CA GLU A 71 12.83 -22.30 -21.59
C GLU A 71 12.32 -21.29 -20.54
N ALA A 72 12.09 -21.70 -19.29
CA ALA A 72 11.74 -20.81 -18.18
C ALA A 72 12.98 -20.13 -17.56
N GLN A 73 14.19 -20.49 -17.98
CA GLN A 73 15.43 -19.90 -17.51
C GLN A 73 15.56 -18.44 -17.98
N VAL A 74 15.79 -17.53 -17.04
CA VAL A 74 15.93 -16.09 -17.31
C VAL A 74 17.32 -15.54 -16.98
N ILE A 75 18.06 -16.21 -16.08
CA ILE A 75 19.43 -15.88 -15.69
C ILE A 75 20.39 -17.04 -15.93
N ASN A 76 21.68 -16.74 -16.03
CA ASN A 76 22.71 -17.77 -16.15
C ASN A 76 22.87 -18.58 -14.85
N GLU A 77 23.51 -19.75 -14.94
CA GLU A 77 23.68 -20.64 -13.79
C GLU A 77 24.47 -19.99 -12.64
N ALA A 78 25.51 -19.19 -12.93
CA ALA A 78 26.31 -18.56 -11.87
C ALA A 78 25.48 -17.57 -11.03
N ASP A 79 24.63 -16.78 -11.68
CA ASP A 79 23.68 -15.88 -11.01
C ASP A 79 22.60 -16.67 -10.27
N LEU A 80 22.04 -17.74 -10.86
CA LEU A 80 21.04 -18.57 -10.19
C LEU A 80 21.58 -19.16 -8.89
N ARG A 81 22.81 -19.69 -8.92
CA ARG A 81 23.47 -20.21 -7.72
C ARG A 81 23.73 -19.11 -6.69
N ALA A 82 24.00 -17.87 -7.11
CA ALA A 82 24.15 -16.73 -6.20
C ALA A 82 22.82 -16.37 -5.52
N TYR A 83 21.72 -16.31 -6.28
CA TYR A 83 20.39 -16.11 -5.74
C TYR A 83 19.99 -17.23 -4.79
N GLN A 84 20.15 -18.49 -5.18
CA GLN A 84 19.84 -19.64 -4.32
C GLN A 84 20.56 -19.55 -2.97
N ARG A 85 21.88 -19.32 -2.98
CA ARG A 85 22.66 -19.13 -1.76
C ARG A 85 22.17 -17.94 -0.93
N MET A 86 21.74 -16.86 -1.57
CA MET A 86 21.24 -15.68 -0.87
C MET A 86 19.88 -15.94 -0.24
N HIS A 87 18.94 -16.58 -0.93
CA HIS A 87 17.63 -16.96 -0.40
C HIS A 87 17.75 -17.87 0.83
N HIS A 88 18.55 -18.95 0.75
CA HIS A 88 18.84 -19.80 1.91
C HIS A 88 19.37 -18.97 3.08
N TRP A 89 20.41 -18.15 2.82
CA TRP A 89 20.98 -17.32 3.86
C TRP A 89 19.98 -16.33 4.48
N ILE A 90 19.09 -15.73 3.67
CA ILE A 90 18.04 -14.83 4.15
C ILE A 90 17.08 -15.58 5.08
N PHE A 91 16.58 -16.74 4.66
CA PHE A 91 15.60 -17.51 5.44
C PHE A 91 16.21 -18.08 6.73
N GLU A 92 17.41 -18.64 6.66
CA GLU A 92 18.16 -19.09 7.84
C GLU A 92 18.43 -17.93 8.81
N THR A 93 18.78 -16.75 8.29
CA THR A 93 19.03 -15.57 9.12
C THR A 93 17.75 -15.03 9.73
N ALA A 94 16.62 -15.04 9.01
CA ALA A 94 15.32 -14.65 9.57
C ALA A 94 14.97 -15.51 10.79
N ILE A 95 15.14 -16.84 10.67
CA ILE A 95 14.91 -17.78 11.78
C ILE A 95 15.81 -17.48 12.98
N GLN A 96 17.08 -17.09 12.76
CA GLN A 96 17.98 -16.69 13.86
C GLN A 96 17.53 -15.43 14.62
N TYR A 97 16.66 -14.62 14.03
CA TYR A 97 16.04 -13.44 14.65
C TYR A 97 14.61 -13.72 15.16
N ASP A 98 14.21 -14.99 15.26
CA ASP A 98 12.87 -15.43 15.63
C ASP A 98 11.79 -14.93 14.64
N ILE A 99 12.16 -14.78 13.36
CA ILE A 99 11.27 -14.35 12.28
C ILE A 99 11.01 -15.55 11.35
N ALA A 100 9.76 -15.99 11.30
CA ALA A 100 9.30 -17.05 10.39
C ALA A 100 9.26 -16.54 8.93
N PRO A 101 10.02 -17.14 8.00
CA PRO A 101 10.03 -16.70 6.61
C PRO A 101 8.87 -17.31 5.83
N TYR A 102 8.11 -16.47 5.13
CA TYR A 102 7.07 -16.84 4.19
C TYR A 102 7.40 -16.29 2.80
N LEU A 103 7.03 -17.03 1.75
CA LEU A 103 7.14 -16.59 0.36
C LEU A 103 5.74 -16.27 -0.19
N LEU A 104 5.55 -15.07 -0.73
CA LEU A 104 4.35 -14.68 -1.47
C LEU A 104 4.64 -14.67 -2.97
N PHE A 105 3.79 -15.32 -3.76
CA PHE A 105 3.82 -15.26 -5.22
C PHE A 105 2.45 -15.14 -5.87
N PHE A 106 2.43 -14.57 -7.08
CA PHE A 106 1.22 -14.28 -7.84
C PHE A 106 1.03 -15.27 -9.00
N ASN A 107 -0.21 -15.39 -9.48
CA ASN A 107 -0.57 -16.35 -10.53
C ASN A 107 -1.60 -15.74 -11.50
N ILE A 108 -1.64 -16.17 -12.77
CA ILE A 108 -0.74 -17.14 -13.43
C ILE A 108 0.38 -16.35 -14.12
N TYR A 109 1.65 -16.72 -13.94
CA TYR A 109 2.75 -16.03 -14.63
C TYR A 109 3.71 -17.02 -15.28
N TYR A 110 4.29 -16.60 -16.39
CA TYR A 110 5.31 -17.33 -17.14
C TYR A 110 6.48 -16.40 -17.46
N PRO A 111 7.72 -16.87 -17.37
CA PRO A 111 8.88 -16.15 -17.87
C PRO A 111 8.70 -15.76 -19.33
N LYS A 112 9.15 -14.55 -19.70
CA LYS A 112 9.08 -14.06 -21.08
C LYS A 112 9.70 -15.02 -22.11
N PRO A 113 10.87 -15.65 -21.87
CA PRO A 113 11.42 -16.63 -22.81
C PRO A 113 10.52 -17.85 -23.01
N MET A 114 9.83 -18.31 -21.95
CA MET A 114 8.88 -19.41 -22.02
C MET A 114 7.62 -19.05 -22.83
N LEU A 115 7.07 -17.85 -22.62
CA LEU A 115 5.94 -17.35 -23.42
C LEU A 115 6.28 -17.38 -24.92
N GLN A 116 7.48 -16.92 -25.27
CA GLN A 116 7.96 -16.89 -26.66
C GLN A 116 8.19 -18.31 -27.22
N ALA A 117 8.89 -19.17 -26.47
CA ALA A 117 9.21 -20.53 -26.91
C ALA A 117 7.97 -21.40 -27.13
N ARG A 118 6.93 -21.19 -26.31
CA ARG A 118 5.67 -21.96 -26.37
C ARG A 118 4.56 -21.28 -27.15
N GLY A 119 4.79 -20.07 -27.68
CA GLY A 119 3.79 -19.33 -28.46
C GLY A 119 2.54 -18.95 -27.65
N ILE A 120 2.67 -18.73 -26.35
CA ILE A 120 1.57 -18.36 -25.45
C ILE A 120 1.26 -16.88 -25.67
N SER A 121 0.04 -16.56 -26.09
CA SER A 121 -0.40 -15.17 -26.26
C SER A 121 -0.64 -14.49 -24.91
N SER A 122 -0.69 -13.16 -24.91
CA SER A 122 -1.02 -12.38 -23.71
C SER A 122 -2.38 -12.80 -23.11
N GLU A 123 -3.38 -13.05 -23.95
CA GLU A 123 -4.71 -13.48 -23.51
C GLU A 123 -4.67 -14.88 -22.89
N ALA A 124 -3.96 -15.81 -23.53
CA ALA A 124 -3.82 -17.18 -23.05
C ALA A 124 -3.02 -17.29 -21.75
N SER A 125 -2.12 -16.33 -21.47
CA SER A 125 -1.26 -16.36 -20.28
C SER A 125 -2.02 -16.27 -18.94
N SER A 126 -3.28 -15.82 -18.97
CA SER A 126 -4.15 -15.71 -17.79
C SER A 126 -5.17 -16.86 -17.67
N GLN A 127 -5.12 -17.86 -18.55
CA GLN A 127 -6.07 -18.97 -18.56
C GLN A 127 -5.56 -20.16 -17.75
N VAL A 128 -6.47 -20.81 -17.02
CA VAL A 128 -6.21 -22.09 -16.36
C VAL A 128 -6.17 -23.18 -17.42
N THR A 129 -4.96 -23.50 -17.89
CA THR A 129 -4.67 -24.57 -18.85
C THR A 129 -3.92 -25.71 -18.18
N ASP A 130 -3.85 -26.89 -18.80
CA ASP A 130 -3.05 -28.01 -18.29
C ASP A 130 -1.59 -27.58 -18.05
N LEU A 131 -1.01 -26.81 -18.97
CA LEU A 131 0.33 -26.25 -18.81
C LEU A 131 0.44 -25.34 -17.58
N ALA A 132 -0.56 -24.49 -17.32
CA ALA A 132 -0.55 -23.62 -16.15
C ALA A 132 -0.53 -24.43 -14.85
N LEU A 133 -1.37 -25.46 -14.79
CA LEU A 133 -1.47 -26.36 -13.64
C LEU A 133 -0.15 -27.12 -13.44
N GLU A 134 0.37 -27.76 -14.50
CA GLU A 134 1.58 -28.57 -14.46
C GLU A 134 2.83 -27.72 -14.11
N TYR A 135 2.98 -26.56 -14.74
CA TYR A 135 4.13 -25.68 -14.53
C TYR A 135 4.12 -25.06 -13.13
N THR A 136 3.00 -24.50 -12.69
CA THR A 136 2.91 -23.92 -11.34
C THR A 136 3.06 -25.01 -10.27
N ASN A 137 2.46 -26.19 -10.45
CA ASN A 137 2.65 -27.33 -9.54
C ASN A 137 4.12 -27.72 -9.43
N TYR A 138 4.81 -27.85 -10.57
CA TYR A 138 6.25 -28.10 -10.59
C TYR A 138 7.02 -27.02 -9.81
N CYS A 139 6.76 -25.74 -10.08
CA CYS A 139 7.42 -24.62 -9.40
C CYS A 139 7.24 -24.66 -7.87
N VAL A 140 6.02 -24.91 -7.41
CA VAL A 140 5.71 -24.98 -5.97
C VAL A 140 6.41 -26.18 -5.32
N ARG A 141 6.37 -27.35 -5.96
CA ARG A 141 7.03 -28.56 -5.43
C ARG A 141 8.53 -28.38 -5.30
N GLU A 142 9.19 -27.93 -6.36
CA GLU A 142 10.64 -27.73 -6.35
C GLU A 142 11.04 -26.64 -5.36
N THR A 143 10.26 -25.57 -5.21
CA THR A 143 10.55 -24.50 -4.24
C THR A 143 10.45 -25.01 -2.81
N LEU A 144 9.37 -25.72 -2.47
CA LEU A 144 9.19 -26.25 -1.12
C LEU A 144 10.20 -27.35 -0.78
N ALA A 145 10.65 -28.13 -1.77
CA ALA A 145 11.72 -29.11 -1.60
C ALA A 145 13.08 -28.43 -1.42
N THR A 146 13.35 -27.37 -2.18
CA THR A 146 14.63 -26.64 -2.15
C THR A 146 14.79 -25.82 -0.88
N TYR A 147 13.71 -25.21 -0.37
CA TYR A 147 13.74 -24.27 0.76
C TYR A 147 12.96 -24.78 1.98
N PRO A 148 13.50 -25.77 2.73
CA PRO A 148 12.86 -26.29 3.94
C PRO A 148 12.73 -25.24 5.06
N GLU A 149 13.48 -24.13 4.99
CA GLU A 149 13.44 -23.03 5.95
C GLU A 149 12.10 -22.27 5.94
N LEU A 150 11.35 -22.32 4.84
CA LEU A 150 10.07 -21.63 4.73
C LEU A 150 9.06 -22.16 5.75
N ALA A 151 8.50 -21.26 6.56
CA ALA A 151 7.41 -21.57 7.49
C ALA A 151 6.07 -21.78 6.74
N GLY A 152 5.93 -21.12 5.60
CA GLY A 152 4.72 -21.18 4.78
C GLY A 152 4.83 -20.44 3.47
N ILE A 153 3.74 -20.47 2.72
CA ILE A 153 3.58 -19.69 1.50
C ILE A 153 2.28 -18.89 1.54
N PHE A 154 2.31 -17.73 0.89
CA PHE A 154 1.14 -16.97 0.51
C PHE A 154 0.97 -17.10 -1.00
N VAL A 155 -0.26 -17.34 -1.46
CA VAL A 155 -0.55 -17.44 -2.89
C VAL A 155 -1.61 -16.44 -3.30
N ASP A 156 -1.35 -15.75 -4.40
CA ASP A 156 -2.29 -14.83 -5.01
C ASP A 156 -2.81 -15.38 -6.35
N VAL A 157 -4.13 -15.38 -6.52
CA VAL A 157 -4.84 -15.80 -7.74
C VAL A 157 -5.85 -14.72 -8.16
N SER A 158 -5.46 -13.46 -8.05
CA SER A 158 -6.40 -12.36 -8.24
C SER A 158 -6.55 -11.96 -9.72
N GLU A 159 -5.69 -11.08 -10.19
CA GLU A 159 -5.92 -10.19 -11.32
C GLU A 159 -5.28 -10.71 -12.63
N ASN A 160 -4.42 -11.74 -12.60
CA ASN A 160 -3.86 -12.38 -13.80
C ASN A 160 -4.37 -13.80 -14.02
N ILE A 161 -5.63 -14.03 -13.69
CA ILE A 161 -6.32 -15.30 -13.89
C ILE A 161 -7.78 -15.04 -14.29
N SER A 162 -8.22 -15.67 -15.37
CA SER A 162 -9.50 -15.37 -16.03
C SER A 162 -10.69 -16.18 -15.49
N GLY A 163 -10.47 -17.14 -14.60
CA GLY A 163 -11.50 -17.98 -13.98
C GLY A 163 -10.92 -19.21 -13.29
N GLN A 164 -11.78 -20.06 -12.71
CA GLN A 164 -11.38 -21.32 -12.05
C GLN A 164 -10.30 -21.14 -10.96
N ARG A 165 -10.39 -20.05 -10.19
CA ARG A 165 -9.36 -19.64 -9.23
C ARG A 165 -9.19 -20.69 -8.13
N ALA A 166 -10.30 -21.13 -7.54
CA ALA A 166 -10.26 -22.09 -6.44
C ALA A 166 -9.76 -23.47 -6.93
N GLU A 167 -10.18 -23.91 -8.11
CA GLU A 167 -9.67 -25.15 -8.72
C GLU A 167 -8.18 -25.06 -9.07
N PHE A 168 -7.73 -23.91 -9.58
CA PHE A 168 -6.30 -23.67 -9.82
C PHE A 168 -5.50 -23.76 -8.52
N VAL A 169 -5.94 -23.10 -7.44
CA VAL A 169 -5.27 -23.22 -6.12
C VAL A 169 -5.26 -24.67 -5.66
N GLN A 170 -6.38 -25.38 -5.78
CA GLN A 170 -6.45 -26.78 -5.37
C GLN A 170 -5.44 -27.64 -6.14
N GLN A 171 -5.46 -27.61 -7.47
CA GLN A 171 -4.68 -28.53 -8.32
C GLN A 171 -3.19 -28.11 -8.45
N ALA A 172 -2.92 -26.82 -8.64
CA ALA A 172 -1.56 -26.34 -8.86
C ALA A 172 -0.79 -26.12 -7.55
N ILE A 173 -1.45 -25.62 -6.50
CA ILE A 173 -0.77 -25.21 -5.26
C ILE A 173 -0.91 -26.25 -4.16
N VAL A 174 -2.14 -26.61 -3.79
CA VAL A 174 -2.40 -27.47 -2.63
C VAL A 174 -1.86 -28.89 -2.84
N GLU A 175 -2.10 -29.48 -4.01
CA GLU A 175 -1.58 -30.82 -4.31
C GLU A 175 -0.05 -30.86 -4.35
N ALA A 176 0.59 -29.82 -4.90
CA ALA A 176 2.05 -29.66 -4.87
C ALA A 176 2.58 -29.61 -3.43
N LEU A 177 1.98 -28.74 -2.62
CA LEU A 177 2.38 -28.53 -1.24
C LEU A 177 2.17 -29.80 -0.40
N ASP A 178 1.00 -30.44 -0.46
CA ASP A 178 0.70 -31.64 0.34
C ASP A 178 1.55 -32.86 -0.08
N ALA A 179 2.00 -32.90 -1.34
CA ALA A 179 2.88 -33.97 -1.81
C ALA A 179 4.32 -33.87 -1.27
N VAL A 180 4.80 -32.65 -0.99
CA VAL A 180 6.22 -32.41 -0.65
C VAL A 180 6.41 -31.97 0.79
N ARG A 181 5.60 -31.03 1.27
CA ARG A 181 5.66 -30.49 2.64
C ARG A 181 4.26 -30.26 3.23
N PRO A 182 3.52 -31.34 3.59
CA PRO A 182 2.16 -31.25 4.12
C PRO A 182 2.04 -30.49 5.45
N ASP A 183 3.15 -30.22 6.13
CA ASP A 183 3.27 -29.40 7.34
C ASP A 183 3.25 -27.88 7.07
N THR A 184 3.56 -27.47 5.83
CA THR A 184 3.68 -26.06 5.41
C THR A 184 2.35 -25.31 5.60
N THR A 185 2.43 -24.13 6.23
CA THR A 185 1.29 -23.22 6.35
C THR A 185 0.97 -22.59 4.99
N LEU A 186 -0.31 -22.57 4.61
CA LEU A 186 -0.80 -21.97 3.38
C LEU A 186 -1.74 -20.82 3.70
N TYR A 187 -1.41 -19.63 3.19
CA TYR A 187 -2.32 -18.49 3.10
C TYR A 187 -2.73 -18.30 1.63
N VAL A 188 -4.03 -18.23 1.37
CA VAL A 188 -4.58 -17.87 0.05
C VAL A 188 -5.10 -16.43 0.13
N ARG A 189 -4.61 -15.53 -0.71
CA ARG A 189 -5.10 -14.14 -0.70
C ARG A 189 -6.55 -14.09 -1.18
N GLY A 190 -7.40 -13.40 -0.42
CA GLY A 190 -8.83 -13.23 -0.71
C GLY A 190 -9.13 -12.17 -1.78
N TRP A 191 -8.10 -11.58 -2.40
CA TRP A 191 -8.25 -10.56 -3.44
C TRP A 191 -8.93 -11.13 -4.69
N CYS A 192 -10.01 -10.48 -5.15
CA CYS A 192 -10.86 -10.95 -6.26
C CYS A 192 -11.48 -12.35 -6.05
N ALA A 193 -11.66 -12.79 -4.80
CA ALA A 193 -12.18 -14.10 -4.46
C ALA A 193 -13.54 -14.02 -3.73
N ALA A 194 -14.38 -15.04 -3.95
CA ALA A 194 -15.58 -15.26 -3.16
C ALA A 194 -15.26 -16.23 -2.00
N PRO A 195 -15.50 -15.85 -0.73
CA PRO A 195 -15.15 -16.70 0.41
C PRO A 195 -15.72 -18.11 0.31
N GLU A 196 -16.99 -18.24 -0.09
CA GLU A 196 -17.71 -19.51 -0.09
C GLU A 196 -17.13 -20.50 -1.12
N ASP A 197 -16.72 -20.00 -2.30
CA ASP A 197 -16.08 -20.80 -3.34
C ASP A 197 -14.73 -21.33 -2.87
N PHE A 198 -13.89 -20.44 -2.34
CA PHE A 198 -12.54 -20.81 -1.90
C PHE A 198 -12.59 -21.80 -0.73
N ILE A 199 -13.46 -21.56 0.25
CA ILE A 199 -13.60 -22.43 1.43
C ILE A 199 -14.15 -23.79 1.04
N SER A 200 -15.11 -23.88 0.11
CA SER A 200 -15.69 -25.16 -0.28
C SER A 200 -14.77 -25.99 -1.18
N THR A 201 -13.99 -25.35 -2.04
CA THR A 201 -13.16 -26.01 -3.06
C THR A 201 -11.74 -26.34 -2.56
N ILE A 202 -11.10 -25.44 -1.82
CA ILE A 202 -9.68 -25.58 -1.45
C ILE A 202 -9.55 -26.40 -0.16
N LYS A 203 -9.02 -27.63 -0.28
CA LYS A 203 -8.92 -28.62 0.81
C LYS A 203 -7.54 -29.26 0.86
N ARG A 204 -6.92 -29.24 2.05
CA ARG A 204 -5.66 -29.92 2.35
C ARG A 204 -5.90 -31.40 2.65
N ARG A 205 -5.19 -32.29 1.96
CA ARG A 205 -5.16 -33.73 2.25
C ARG A 205 -4.52 -34.03 3.60
N SER A 206 -3.62 -33.16 4.06
CA SER A 206 -2.98 -33.26 5.38
C SER A 206 -3.95 -33.00 6.56
N GLY A 207 -5.15 -32.48 6.29
CA GLY A 207 -6.11 -32.06 7.32
C GLY A 207 -5.74 -30.74 8.01
N ARG A 208 -4.65 -30.06 7.61
CA ARG A 208 -4.34 -28.70 8.08
C ARG A 208 -5.34 -27.71 7.51
N GLN A 209 -5.66 -26.68 8.27
CA GLN A 209 -6.55 -25.61 7.79
C GLN A 209 -5.88 -24.79 6.69
N VAL A 210 -6.68 -24.40 5.70
CA VAL A 210 -6.33 -23.35 4.74
C VAL A 210 -6.62 -22.02 5.40
N ARG A 211 -5.64 -21.11 5.39
CA ARG A 211 -5.82 -19.75 5.90
C ARG A 211 -5.96 -18.77 4.75
N TYR A 212 -6.50 -17.60 5.04
CA TYR A 212 -6.77 -16.55 4.08
C TYR A 212 -6.10 -15.25 4.50
N SER A 213 -5.51 -14.53 3.55
CA SER A 213 -4.97 -13.17 3.75
C SER A 213 -5.91 -12.19 3.08
N VAL A 214 -6.50 -11.27 3.84
CA VAL A 214 -7.61 -10.44 3.37
C VAL A 214 -7.32 -8.98 3.69
N LYS A 215 -7.43 -8.09 2.69
CA LYS A 215 -7.24 -6.66 2.89
C LYS A 215 -8.27 -6.14 3.91
N TYR A 216 -7.79 -5.47 4.96
CA TYR A 216 -8.65 -5.03 6.07
C TYR A 216 -9.60 -3.89 5.65
N THR A 217 -9.03 -2.88 5.00
CA THR A 217 -9.73 -1.70 4.44
C THR A 217 -9.27 -1.48 2.99
N TYR A 218 -9.19 -2.55 2.20
CA TYR A 218 -8.65 -2.51 0.83
C TYR A 218 -7.23 -1.92 0.75
N GLU A 219 -7.00 -0.88 -0.07
CA GLU A 219 -5.65 -0.43 -0.43
C GLU A 219 -5.18 0.83 0.32
N HIS A 220 -5.97 1.27 1.29
CA HIS A 220 -5.68 2.37 2.20
C HIS A 220 -5.95 1.94 3.65
N LEU A 221 -5.34 2.65 4.60
CA LEU A 221 -5.71 2.57 6.01
C LEU A 221 -6.56 3.79 6.35
N VAL A 222 -7.83 3.59 6.71
CA VAL A 222 -8.81 4.70 6.78
C VAL A 222 -9.59 4.76 8.10
N ASP A 223 -9.76 3.64 8.80
CA ASP A 223 -10.49 3.57 10.06
C ASP A 223 -10.04 2.36 10.87
N ALA A 224 -10.42 2.32 12.14
CA ALA A 224 -10.20 1.13 12.96
C ALA A 224 -11.16 -0.01 12.60
N ASN A 225 -12.38 0.31 12.16
CA ASN A 225 -13.37 -0.68 11.76
C ASN A 225 -12.99 -1.33 10.42
N PRO A 226 -13.26 -2.65 10.25
CA PRO A 226 -12.97 -3.35 9.02
C PRO A 226 -13.96 -3.01 7.91
N ASP A 227 -13.55 -3.19 6.66
CA ASP A 227 -14.48 -3.22 5.53
C ASP A 227 -15.42 -4.46 5.61
N PRO A 228 -16.68 -4.37 5.17
CA PRO A 228 -17.61 -5.50 5.18
C PRO A 228 -17.10 -6.76 4.46
N MET A 229 -16.24 -6.62 3.46
CA MET A 229 -15.62 -7.76 2.78
C MET A 229 -14.67 -8.52 3.72
N PHE A 230 -13.92 -7.82 4.57
CA PHE A 230 -13.10 -8.45 5.60
C PHE A 230 -13.99 -9.22 6.59
N SER A 231 -15.05 -8.59 7.09
CA SER A 231 -16.01 -9.22 8.01
C SER A 231 -16.66 -10.47 7.42
N ARG A 232 -17.04 -10.46 6.14
CA ARG A 232 -17.60 -11.65 5.48
C ARG A 232 -16.58 -12.80 5.37
N TRP A 233 -15.29 -12.52 5.24
CA TRP A 233 -14.26 -13.57 5.33
C TRP A 233 -14.16 -14.15 6.74
N ILE A 234 -14.27 -13.33 7.77
CA ILE A 234 -14.31 -13.78 9.17
C ILE A 234 -15.52 -14.70 9.39
N ASP A 235 -16.71 -14.27 8.99
CA ASP A 235 -17.95 -15.05 9.14
C ASP A 235 -17.90 -16.40 8.41
N ALA A 236 -17.26 -16.43 7.23
CA ALA A 236 -17.19 -17.62 6.41
C ALA A 236 -16.09 -18.60 6.86
N ALA A 237 -14.91 -18.12 7.22
CA ALA A 237 -13.72 -18.94 7.47
C ALA A 237 -13.37 -19.15 8.96
N GLY A 238 -13.93 -18.34 9.86
CA GLY A 238 -13.46 -18.21 11.24
C GLY A 238 -12.21 -17.32 11.33
N GLY A 239 -12.16 -16.43 12.32
CA GLY A 239 -11.08 -15.46 12.48
C GLY A 239 -9.70 -16.11 12.61
N GLU A 240 -9.61 -17.27 13.25
CA GLU A 240 -8.35 -18.00 13.45
C GLU A 240 -7.72 -18.49 12.13
N ASN A 241 -8.48 -18.43 11.03
CA ASN A 241 -8.07 -18.75 9.68
C ASN A 241 -7.91 -17.51 8.78
N VAL A 242 -8.16 -16.29 9.28
CA VAL A 242 -8.05 -15.04 8.53
C VAL A 242 -6.93 -14.18 9.08
N LEU A 243 -6.02 -13.77 8.21
CA LEU A 243 -4.95 -12.82 8.46
C LEU A 243 -5.31 -11.48 7.81
N ALA A 244 -5.26 -10.40 8.58
CA ALA A 244 -5.52 -9.05 8.07
C ALA A 244 -4.33 -8.50 7.30
N GLU A 245 -4.56 -8.06 6.06
CA GLU A 245 -3.55 -7.48 5.20
C GLU A 245 -3.74 -5.96 5.11
N PHE A 246 -2.70 -5.20 5.43
CA PHE A 246 -2.76 -3.73 5.47
C PHE A 246 -1.94 -3.11 4.34
N TRP A 247 -2.66 -2.46 3.44
CA TRP A 247 -2.13 -1.56 2.42
C TRP A 247 -2.35 -0.11 2.87
N ILE A 248 -1.51 0.80 2.38
CA ILE A 248 -1.29 2.11 3.02
C ILE A 248 -1.01 3.20 1.97
N SER A 249 -1.69 3.13 0.84
CA SER A 249 -1.44 4.01 -0.31
C SER A 249 -1.69 5.50 -0.02
N ASN A 250 -2.46 5.81 1.02
CA ASN A 250 -2.71 7.17 1.50
C ASN A 250 -1.53 7.78 2.27
N PHE A 251 -0.59 6.98 2.76
CA PHE A 251 0.52 7.47 3.59
C PHE A 251 1.80 7.76 2.80
N GLU A 252 2.01 7.13 1.64
CA GLU A 252 3.13 7.45 0.74
C GLU A 252 3.11 8.95 0.38
N PRO A 253 4.22 9.72 0.44
CA PRO A 253 5.61 9.34 0.73
C PRO A 253 6.07 9.67 2.17
N TRP A 254 5.16 10.13 3.02
CA TRP A 254 5.53 10.60 4.36
C TRP A 254 5.58 9.45 5.36
N THR A 255 6.42 9.57 6.38
CA THR A 255 6.24 8.69 7.54
C THR A 255 4.91 9.04 8.21
N SER A 256 4.13 8.04 8.55
CA SER A 256 2.78 8.19 9.13
C SER A 256 2.57 7.10 10.17
N PHE A 257 1.86 7.43 11.25
CA PHE A 257 1.41 6.48 12.25
C PHE A 257 0.30 7.10 13.11
N SER A 258 -0.72 6.30 13.39
CA SER A 258 -1.81 6.65 14.30
C SER A 258 -1.87 5.60 15.41
N TYR A 259 -1.69 6.02 16.66
CA TYR A 259 -1.82 5.12 17.80
C TYR A 259 -3.26 4.66 17.95
N ASP A 260 -4.20 5.60 17.93
CA ASP A 260 -5.62 5.32 18.14
C ASP A 260 -6.19 4.37 17.08
N THR A 261 -5.89 4.61 15.80
CA THR A 261 -6.32 3.75 14.69
C THR A 261 -5.74 2.34 14.84
N VAL A 262 -4.43 2.22 15.09
CA VAL A 262 -3.77 0.90 15.17
C VAL A 262 -4.16 0.15 16.45
N GLU A 263 -4.29 0.82 17.60
CA GLU A 263 -4.76 0.21 18.85
C GLU A 263 -6.19 -0.31 18.72
N GLY A 264 -7.08 0.46 18.07
CA GLY A 264 -8.44 0.02 17.74
C GLY A 264 -8.44 -1.24 16.87
N ILE A 265 -7.63 -1.26 15.80
CA ILE A 265 -7.48 -2.42 14.92
C ILE A 265 -6.96 -3.63 15.68
N LEU A 266 -5.87 -3.49 16.44
CA LEU A 266 -5.28 -4.60 17.18
C LEU A 266 -6.25 -5.19 18.21
N THR A 267 -7.10 -4.35 18.81
CA THR A 267 -8.18 -4.79 19.71
C THR A 267 -9.23 -5.59 18.94
N ILE A 268 -9.73 -5.08 17.82
CA ILE A 268 -10.72 -5.77 16.97
C ILE A 268 -10.17 -7.10 16.47
N LEU A 269 -8.93 -7.14 15.98
CA LEU A 269 -8.30 -8.38 15.52
C LEU A 269 -8.17 -9.41 16.65
N SER A 270 -7.92 -8.98 17.88
CA SER A 270 -7.90 -9.86 19.05
C SER A 270 -9.30 -10.38 19.40
N ASP A 271 -10.31 -9.51 19.37
CA ASP A 271 -11.69 -9.87 19.71
C ASP A 271 -12.31 -10.84 18.69
N LEU A 272 -11.91 -10.73 17.42
CA LEU A 272 -12.30 -11.64 16.33
C LEU A 272 -11.46 -12.92 16.27
N ASP A 273 -10.50 -13.11 17.19
CA ASP A 273 -9.53 -14.23 17.19
C ASP A 273 -8.76 -14.37 15.86
N CYS A 274 -8.43 -13.25 15.22
CA CYS A 274 -7.76 -13.25 13.91
C CYS A 274 -6.40 -13.96 13.97
N ALA A 275 -6.08 -14.71 12.91
CA ALA A 275 -4.82 -15.45 12.76
C ALA A 275 -3.58 -14.55 12.94
N GLY A 276 -3.70 -13.27 12.57
CA GLY A 276 -2.62 -12.30 12.58
C GLY A 276 -2.89 -11.12 11.69
N PHE A 277 -1.82 -10.37 11.43
CA PHE A 277 -1.81 -9.36 10.37
C PHE A 277 -0.49 -9.38 9.60
N SER A 278 -0.52 -8.76 8.42
CA SER A 278 0.67 -8.37 7.68
C SER A 278 0.56 -6.93 7.22
N ILE A 279 1.63 -6.15 7.40
CA ILE A 279 1.67 -4.75 6.95
C ILE A 279 2.68 -4.54 5.84
N LEU A 280 2.33 -3.65 4.91
CA LEU A 280 3.24 -3.17 3.88
C LEU A 280 4.22 -2.10 4.44
N PRO A 281 5.39 -1.93 3.80
CA PRO A 281 6.23 -0.75 3.95
C PRO A 281 5.52 0.54 3.53
N LEU A 282 5.73 1.65 4.25
CA LEU A 282 5.11 2.96 3.92
C LEU A 282 5.52 3.52 2.56
N GLU A 283 6.56 2.99 1.90
CA GLU A 283 6.74 3.16 0.45
C GLU A 283 7.17 1.83 -0.17
N LEU A 284 6.34 1.26 -1.03
CA LEU A 284 6.57 -0.10 -1.53
C LEU A 284 7.71 -0.20 -2.54
N TYR A 285 7.70 0.66 -3.57
CA TYR A 285 8.59 0.52 -4.73
C TYR A 285 10.00 1.10 -4.56
N HIS A 286 10.27 1.78 -3.45
CA HIS A 286 11.60 2.25 -3.09
C HIS A 286 12.35 1.29 -2.16
N TRP A 287 11.71 0.21 -1.70
CA TRP A 287 12.23 -0.70 -0.69
C TRP A 287 13.62 -1.28 -1.04
N PRO A 288 14.56 -1.38 -0.08
CA PRO A 288 14.46 -1.02 1.34
C PRO A 288 14.84 0.42 1.61
N ARG A 289 15.00 1.24 0.56
CA ARG A 289 15.28 2.67 0.66
C ARG A 289 13.98 3.44 0.78
N THR A 290 14.10 4.74 0.92
CA THR A 290 12.99 5.67 0.90
C THR A 290 13.27 6.81 -0.09
N SER A 291 12.21 7.48 -0.54
CA SER A 291 12.25 8.75 -1.25
C SER A 291 12.96 9.86 -0.46
N ASP A 292 12.98 9.76 0.87
CA ASP A 292 13.68 10.69 1.74
C ASP A 292 15.21 10.51 1.67
N THR A 293 15.91 11.59 1.28
CA THR A 293 17.37 11.57 1.11
C THR A 293 18.18 11.53 2.40
N TYR A 294 17.57 11.79 3.55
CA TYR A 294 18.23 11.72 4.85
C TYR A 294 18.38 10.28 5.33
N PHE A 295 17.33 9.47 5.19
CA PHE A 295 17.35 8.07 5.62
C PHE A 295 17.87 7.15 4.51
N LYS A 296 18.84 6.30 4.87
CA LYS A 296 19.33 5.28 3.93
C LYS A 296 18.32 4.14 3.74
N TYR A 297 17.66 3.73 4.83
CA TYR A 297 16.72 2.62 4.84
C TYR A 297 15.39 3.03 5.44
N GLN A 298 14.32 2.58 4.81
CA GLN A 298 12.96 2.91 5.20
C GLN A 298 12.59 2.34 6.57
N PHE A 299 12.99 1.11 6.90
CA PHE A 299 12.76 0.54 8.25
C PHE A 299 13.43 1.33 9.39
N GLN A 300 14.37 2.24 9.07
CA GLN A 300 14.92 3.18 10.05
C GLN A 300 14.05 4.43 10.18
N ARG A 301 13.59 4.98 9.04
CA ARG A 301 12.65 6.10 9.00
C ARG A 301 11.36 5.74 9.74
N ASP A 302 10.83 4.55 9.45
CA ASP A 302 9.49 4.12 9.85
C ASP A 302 9.51 3.24 11.11
N LEU A 303 10.52 3.39 11.97
CA LEU A 303 10.65 2.61 13.21
C LEU A 303 9.40 2.74 14.11
N VAL A 304 8.81 3.94 14.19
CA VAL A 304 7.60 4.17 15.00
C VAL A 304 6.42 3.43 14.39
N TRP A 305 6.22 3.50 13.08
CA TRP A 305 5.20 2.72 12.37
C TRP A 305 5.25 1.24 12.73
N TYR A 306 6.42 0.60 12.56
CA TYR A 306 6.57 -0.82 12.91
C TYR A 306 6.36 -1.06 14.42
N SER A 307 6.84 -0.17 15.28
CA SER A 307 6.68 -0.37 16.73
C SER A 307 5.23 -0.29 17.20
N VAL A 308 4.44 0.65 16.64
CA VAL A 308 3.02 0.80 16.95
C VAL A 308 2.25 -0.45 16.53
N TRP A 309 2.45 -0.95 15.31
CA TRP A 309 1.89 -2.23 14.86
C TRP A 309 2.38 -3.43 15.69
N GLY A 310 3.62 -3.34 16.17
CA GLY A 310 4.19 -4.24 17.17
C GLY A 310 3.42 -4.34 18.48
N GLY A 311 2.53 -3.39 18.76
CA GLY A 311 1.83 -3.22 20.03
C GLY A 311 2.63 -2.40 21.05
N ALA A 312 3.64 -1.66 20.62
CA ALA A 312 4.34 -0.72 21.50
C ALA A 312 3.54 0.58 21.61
N GLY A 313 2.99 0.85 22.79
CA GLY A 313 2.45 2.16 23.13
C GLY A 313 3.55 3.21 23.27
N PHE A 314 3.15 4.48 23.26
CA PHE A 314 4.08 5.61 23.33
C PHE A 314 4.97 5.56 24.59
N ASP A 315 4.40 5.26 25.76
CA ASP A 315 5.14 5.16 27.02
C ASP A 315 6.21 4.06 26.98
N ARG A 316 5.94 2.95 26.28
CA ARG A 316 6.92 1.87 26.11
C ARG A 316 8.11 2.36 25.29
N LEU A 317 7.87 3.03 24.16
CA LEU A 317 8.94 3.60 23.34
C LEU A 317 9.76 4.65 24.09
N LEU A 318 9.09 5.47 24.92
CA LEU A 318 9.76 6.41 25.80
C LEU A 318 10.70 5.71 26.79
N ASN A 319 10.23 4.64 27.43
CA ASN A 319 10.99 3.87 28.41
C ASN A 319 12.17 3.11 27.79
N GLU A 320 12.00 2.57 26.59
CA GLU A 320 13.06 1.88 25.84
C GLU A 320 14.11 2.84 25.27
N GLY A 321 13.81 4.13 25.22
CA GLY A 321 14.74 5.16 24.80
C GLY A 321 14.95 5.21 23.28
N GLN A 322 13.99 4.73 22.48
CA GLN A 322 14.05 4.75 21.01
C GLN A 322 12.66 4.95 20.37
N PRO A 323 12.58 5.62 19.20
CA PRO A 323 13.67 6.35 18.57
C PRO A 323 14.03 7.63 19.33
N LYS A 324 15.32 7.98 19.37
CA LYS A 324 15.82 9.15 20.13
C LYS A 324 15.12 10.47 19.76
N TRP A 325 14.73 10.65 18.50
CA TRP A 325 14.06 11.88 18.05
C TRP A 325 12.71 12.07 18.77
N LEU A 326 11.96 10.98 18.99
CA LEU A 326 10.66 11.00 19.62
C LEU A 326 10.77 11.35 21.11
N LEU A 327 11.80 10.83 21.80
CA LEU A 327 12.08 11.20 23.20
C LEU A 327 12.35 12.70 23.36
N ARG A 328 13.14 13.25 22.44
CA ARG A 328 13.64 14.63 22.54
C ARG A 328 12.61 15.64 22.07
N ASN A 329 11.67 15.22 21.23
CA ASN A 329 10.65 16.08 20.64
C ASN A 329 9.27 15.40 20.69
N ARG A 330 8.85 14.99 21.89
CA ARG A 330 7.52 14.41 22.13
C ARG A 330 6.35 15.25 21.60
N ASN A 331 6.57 16.56 21.45
CA ASN A 331 5.58 17.49 20.91
C ASN A 331 5.30 17.28 19.41
N LEU A 332 6.08 16.46 18.71
CA LEU A 332 5.77 16.01 17.34
C LEU A 332 4.72 14.91 17.30
N LEU A 333 4.51 14.17 18.39
CA LEU A 333 3.57 13.05 18.41
C LEU A 333 2.14 13.48 18.03
N PRO A 334 1.54 14.52 18.64
CA PRO A 334 0.21 14.96 18.24
C PRO A 334 0.15 15.38 16.76
N GLY A 335 1.25 15.93 16.21
CA GLY A 335 1.31 16.31 14.81
C GLY A 335 1.31 15.12 13.86
N PHE A 336 1.94 14.00 14.22
CA PHE A 336 1.89 12.77 13.43
C PHE A 336 0.53 12.08 13.52
N GLN A 337 -0.08 12.04 14.72
CA GLN A 337 -1.44 11.52 14.88
C GLN A 337 -2.43 12.34 14.04
N ALA A 338 -2.39 13.68 14.17
CA ALA A 338 -3.27 14.56 13.41
C ALA A 338 -3.00 14.50 11.90
N GLY A 339 -1.73 14.49 11.48
CA GLY A 339 -1.34 14.37 10.08
C GLY A 339 -1.78 13.06 9.43
N SER A 340 -1.63 11.94 10.15
CA SER A 340 -2.10 10.62 9.67
C SER A 340 -3.62 10.59 9.58
N ARG A 341 -4.32 11.17 10.56
CA ARG A 341 -5.79 11.26 10.55
C ARG A 341 -6.32 12.09 9.39
N ILE A 342 -5.66 13.18 9.00
CA ILE A 342 -5.99 13.94 7.79
C ILE A 342 -5.97 13.04 6.55
N LEU A 343 -4.92 12.21 6.39
CA LEU A 343 -4.80 11.30 5.25
C LEU A 343 -5.85 10.17 5.26
N GLU A 344 -6.20 9.66 6.44
CA GLU A 344 -7.29 8.69 6.62
C GLU A 344 -8.64 9.29 6.19
N LEU A 345 -9.00 10.47 6.70
CA LEU A 345 -10.26 11.15 6.41
C LEU A 345 -10.43 11.48 4.93
N ILE A 346 -9.40 12.06 4.30
CA ILE A 346 -9.46 12.46 2.89
C ILE A 346 -9.51 11.20 2.00
N ALA A 347 -8.78 10.14 2.37
CA ALA A 347 -8.86 8.86 1.65
C ALA A 347 -10.27 8.27 1.72
N LEU A 348 -10.92 8.31 2.89
CA LEU A 348 -12.25 7.75 3.06
C LEU A 348 -13.35 8.61 2.40
N TYR A 349 -13.31 9.92 2.60
CA TYR A 349 -14.35 10.84 2.12
C TYR A 349 -14.36 10.98 0.58
N TYR A 350 -13.18 10.98 -0.05
CA TYR A 350 -13.06 11.11 -1.51
C TYR A 350 -12.68 9.84 -2.24
N GLY A 351 -12.50 8.74 -1.50
CA GLY A 351 -12.06 7.45 -2.05
C GLY A 351 -12.81 7.13 -3.32
N GLY A 352 -14.14 7.14 -3.27
CA GLY A 352 -15.04 6.77 -4.37
C GLY A 352 -14.88 5.31 -4.77
N ASP A 353 -13.63 4.90 -5.00
CA ASP A 353 -13.04 3.58 -5.07
C ASP A 353 -12.25 3.23 -3.80
N LYS A 354 -12.28 1.95 -3.44
CA LYS A 354 -11.50 1.37 -2.33
C LYS A 354 -10.08 0.96 -2.73
N GLN A 355 -9.81 0.92 -4.04
CA GLN A 355 -8.48 0.70 -4.60
C GLN A 355 -7.64 1.98 -4.58
N ASN A 356 -6.33 1.83 -4.67
CA ASN A 356 -5.35 2.91 -4.72
C ASN A 356 -5.31 3.65 -6.07
N GLN A 357 -6.47 3.86 -6.71
CA GLN A 357 -6.57 4.86 -7.78
C GLN A 357 -6.58 6.27 -7.22
N TRP A 358 -7.06 6.45 -5.99
CA TRP A 358 -7.07 7.70 -5.27
C TRP A 358 -5.81 7.88 -4.42
N HIS A 359 -5.11 9.00 -4.65
CA HIS A 359 -3.93 9.41 -3.89
C HIS A 359 -4.17 10.81 -3.27
N PRO A 360 -4.64 10.88 -2.01
CA PRO A 360 -4.98 12.13 -1.36
C PRO A 360 -3.80 13.09 -1.22
N GLN A 361 -2.59 12.59 -1.00
CA GLN A 361 -1.36 13.37 -0.90
C GLN A 361 -1.04 14.15 -2.20
N PHE A 362 -1.43 13.61 -3.36
CA PHE A 362 -1.15 14.19 -4.67
C PHE A 362 -2.37 14.87 -5.28
N CYS A 363 -3.51 14.90 -4.57
CA CYS A 363 -4.81 15.31 -5.11
C CYS A 363 -5.05 14.69 -6.50
N SER A 364 -4.71 13.39 -6.62
CA SER A 364 -4.57 12.71 -7.90
C SER A 364 -5.42 11.45 -7.95
N VAL A 365 -6.13 11.28 -9.06
CA VAL A 365 -6.85 10.06 -9.43
C VAL A 365 -6.21 9.49 -10.67
N ARG A 366 -6.04 8.17 -10.70
CA ARG A 366 -5.75 7.44 -11.94
C ARG A 366 -7.03 6.99 -12.62
N ASP A 367 -7.17 7.28 -13.91
CA ASP A 367 -8.27 6.76 -14.71
C ASP A 367 -8.06 5.29 -15.08
N TYR A 368 -9.08 4.44 -14.88
CA TYR A 368 -9.03 3.03 -15.26
C TYR A 368 -8.80 2.81 -16.76
N ASP A 369 -9.50 3.58 -17.61
CA ASP A 369 -9.50 3.38 -19.06
C ASP A 369 -8.19 3.81 -19.70
N THR A 370 -7.65 4.97 -19.29
CA THR A 370 -6.44 5.53 -19.89
C THR A 370 -5.18 5.14 -19.13
N GLY A 371 -5.33 4.71 -17.88
CA GLY A 371 -4.26 4.48 -16.92
C GLY A 371 -3.55 5.75 -16.45
N ARG A 372 -3.91 6.94 -16.94
CA ARG A 372 -3.16 8.17 -16.70
C ARG A 372 -3.54 8.81 -15.36
N PRO A 373 -2.56 9.36 -14.61
CA PRO A 373 -2.84 10.15 -13.43
C PRO A 373 -3.32 11.55 -13.84
N ARG A 374 -4.34 12.04 -13.16
CA ARG A 374 -4.90 13.37 -13.35
C ARG A 374 -5.23 14.02 -12.01
N LEU A 375 -5.38 15.33 -12.02
CA LEU A 375 -5.84 16.07 -10.86
C LEU A 375 -7.26 15.64 -10.52
N PHE A 376 -7.58 15.56 -9.24
CA PHE A 376 -8.95 15.50 -8.75
C PHE A 376 -9.46 16.94 -8.62
N SER A 377 -10.15 17.41 -9.67
CA SER A 377 -10.50 18.83 -9.82
C SER A 377 -11.64 19.28 -8.89
N VAL A 378 -11.87 20.59 -8.77
CA VAL A 378 -13.03 21.17 -8.08
C VAL A 378 -14.31 20.63 -8.70
N GLU A 379 -14.33 20.51 -10.03
CA GLU A 379 -15.44 19.94 -10.78
C GLU A 379 -15.66 18.46 -10.43
N ASP A 380 -14.57 17.68 -10.31
CA ASP A 380 -14.63 16.28 -9.87
C ASP A 380 -15.17 16.12 -8.45
N MET A 381 -14.80 17.02 -7.52
CA MET A 381 -15.35 17.05 -6.15
C MET A 381 -16.87 17.29 -6.14
N LEU A 382 -17.40 18.05 -7.11
CA LEU A 382 -18.83 18.29 -7.28
C LEU A 382 -19.57 17.18 -8.02
N HIS A 383 -18.86 16.24 -8.64
CA HIS A 383 -19.53 15.08 -9.25
C HIS A 383 -18.72 13.82 -8.98
N LEU A 384 -18.64 13.50 -7.69
CA LEU A 384 -17.97 12.29 -7.23
C LEU A 384 -18.61 11.04 -7.85
N ASP A 385 -19.92 11.06 -8.12
CA ASP A 385 -20.67 9.97 -8.77
C ASP A 385 -20.23 9.68 -10.21
N ASP A 386 -19.60 10.65 -10.88
CA ASP A 386 -19.04 10.46 -12.23
C ASP A 386 -17.66 9.80 -12.19
N GLN A 387 -16.98 9.81 -11.03
CA GLN A 387 -15.66 9.19 -10.92
C GLN A 387 -15.78 7.68 -11.06
N PRO A 388 -14.90 7.01 -11.83
CA PRO A 388 -14.99 5.57 -12.00
C PRO A 388 -14.76 4.85 -10.67
N VAL A 389 -15.53 3.79 -10.43
CA VAL A 389 -15.47 3.01 -9.19
C VAL A 389 -15.53 1.54 -9.51
N PHE A 390 -14.58 0.81 -8.94
CA PHE A 390 -14.50 -0.63 -9.05
C PHE A 390 -15.32 -1.33 -7.95
N TRP A 391 -15.33 -0.81 -6.71
CA TRP A 391 -15.94 -1.46 -5.54
C TRP A 391 -16.86 -0.56 -4.70
N GLY A 392 -18.01 -0.17 -5.24
CA GLY A 392 -19.05 0.56 -4.47
C GLY A 392 -18.64 1.96 -4.01
N ARG A 393 -19.62 2.84 -3.78
CA ARG A 393 -19.38 4.25 -3.41
C ARG A 393 -19.59 4.58 -1.94
N ASN A 394 -20.30 3.72 -1.22
CA ASN A 394 -20.74 4.00 0.15
C ASN A 394 -19.69 3.58 1.20
N TRP A 395 -18.41 3.69 0.87
CA TRP A 395 -17.33 3.12 1.68
C TRP A 395 -17.28 3.72 3.09
N TRP A 396 -17.54 5.03 3.22
CA TRP A 396 -17.67 5.69 4.52
C TRP A 396 -18.71 4.99 5.39
N GLN A 397 -19.95 4.88 4.92
CA GLN A 397 -21.04 4.26 5.67
C GLN A 397 -20.79 2.78 5.95
N GLU A 398 -20.14 2.08 5.02
CA GLU A 398 -19.79 0.67 5.18
C GLU A 398 -18.76 0.42 6.29
N VAL A 399 -17.86 1.37 6.54
CA VAL A 399 -16.79 1.26 7.54
C VAL A 399 -17.15 1.93 8.86
N THR A 400 -17.72 3.14 8.83
CA THR A 400 -18.03 3.93 10.04
C THR A 400 -19.44 3.67 10.56
N GLY A 401 -20.36 3.20 9.71
CA GLY A 401 -21.79 3.08 10.00
C GLY A 401 -22.60 4.37 9.77
N ASP A 402 -21.93 5.51 9.62
CA ASP A 402 -22.57 6.81 9.48
C ASP A 402 -22.87 7.16 8.02
N ARG A 403 -23.98 7.84 7.76
CA ARG A 403 -24.24 8.38 6.42
C ARG A 403 -23.25 9.50 6.13
N VAL A 404 -22.61 9.45 4.96
CA VAL A 404 -21.83 10.57 4.43
C VAL A 404 -22.66 11.38 3.43
N VAL A 405 -22.48 12.70 3.43
CA VAL A 405 -23.02 13.62 2.44
C VAL A 405 -21.85 14.33 1.78
N HIS A 406 -21.74 14.20 0.45
CA HIS A 406 -20.69 14.86 -0.33
C HIS A 406 -21.10 16.27 -0.75
N VAL A 407 -20.15 17.02 -1.33
CA VAL A 407 -20.30 18.45 -1.63
C VAL A 407 -21.51 18.75 -2.51
N SER A 408 -21.77 17.93 -3.54
CA SER A 408 -22.92 18.09 -4.45
C SER A 408 -24.25 17.99 -3.71
N GLU A 409 -24.46 16.90 -2.98
CA GLU A 409 -25.68 16.65 -2.23
C GLU A 409 -25.90 17.69 -1.13
N HIS A 410 -24.83 18.11 -0.45
CA HIS A 410 -24.89 19.17 0.56
C HIS A 410 -25.35 20.50 -0.04
N VAL A 411 -24.90 20.86 -1.24
CA VAL A 411 -25.32 22.11 -1.89
C VAL A 411 -26.79 22.06 -2.31
N GLU A 412 -27.28 20.89 -2.74
CA GLU A 412 -28.68 20.72 -3.15
C GLU A 412 -29.65 20.65 -1.98
N SER A 413 -29.28 19.98 -0.90
CA SER A 413 -30.22 19.57 0.16
C SER A 413 -29.75 19.81 1.60
N GLY A 414 -28.51 20.28 1.79
CA GLY A 414 -27.86 20.42 3.09
C GLY A 414 -27.39 19.08 3.66
N THR A 415 -26.75 19.12 4.83
CA THR A 415 -26.38 17.92 5.59
C THR A 415 -27.45 17.63 6.65
N PRO A 416 -28.08 16.44 6.67
CA PRO A 416 -28.96 16.02 7.75
C PRO A 416 -28.22 15.97 9.11
N PRO A 417 -28.91 16.17 10.26
CA PRO A 417 -28.26 16.17 11.58
C PRO A 417 -27.57 14.86 12.00
N ASP A 418 -27.90 13.75 11.35
CA ASP A 418 -27.39 12.40 11.60
C ASP A 418 -26.42 11.92 10.50
N ALA A 419 -25.90 12.84 9.69
CA ALA A 419 -24.98 12.54 8.62
C ALA A 419 -23.70 13.38 8.72
N TYR A 420 -22.58 12.79 8.34
CA TYR A 420 -21.28 13.46 8.25
C TYR A 420 -21.19 14.19 6.92
N GLY A 421 -20.96 15.51 6.95
CA GLY A 421 -20.98 16.37 5.77
C GLY A 421 -19.72 17.21 5.57
N PRO A 422 -19.66 18.01 4.49
CA PRO A 422 -18.48 18.81 4.18
C PRO A 422 -18.16 19.87 5.23
N GLU A 423 -19.16 20.40 5.95
CA GLU A 423 -18.93 21.37 7.03
C GLU A 423 -18.20 20.74 8.21
N GLU A 424 -18.64 19.56 8.67
CA GLU A 424 -17.98 18.81 9.74
C GLU A 424 -16.58 18.36 9.32
N LEU A 425 -16.41 17.89 8.08
CA LEU A 425 -15.09 17.58 7.54
C LEU A 425 -14.15 18.80 7.54
N ILE A 426 -14.65 19.98 7.15
CA ILE A 426 -13.85 21.21 7.19
C ILE A 426 -13.42 21.53 8.63
N GLU A 427 -14.35 21.46 9.59
CA GLU A 427 -14.04 21.72 11.00
C GLU A 427 -12.97 20.77 11.53
N GLU A 428 -13.11 19.46 11.28
CA GLU A 428 -12.14 18.44 11.71
C GLU A 428 -10.77 18.66 11.02
N LEU A 429 -10.74 18.92 9.71
CA LEU A 429 -9.50 19.18 8.99
C LEU A 429 -8.79 20.45 9.46
N VAL A 430 -9.52 21.51 9.83
CA VAL A 430 -8.91 22.73 10.39
C VAL A 430 -8.21 22.43 11.71
N ASP A 431 -8.88 21.74 12.63
CA ASP A 431 -8.34 21.42 13.95
C ASP A 431 -7.13 20.47 13.86
N LEU A 432 -7.21 19.44 13.01
CA LEU A 432 -6.11 18.52 12.78
C LEU A 432 -4.93 19.22 12.10
N ALA A 433 -5.20 20.08 11.12
CA ALA A 433 -4.15 20.78 10.41
C ALA A 433 -3.40 21.76 11.31
N GLU A 434 -4.10 22.50 12.19
CA GLU A 434 -3.47 23.38 13.17
C GLU A 434 -2.51 22.59 14.07
N GLN A 435 -2.92 21.43 14.57
CA GLN A 435 -2.09 20.55 15.39
C GLN A 435 -0.83 20.08 14.64
N ALA A 436 -1.01 19.57 13.41
CA ALA A 436 0.06 19.06 12.57
C ALA A 436 1.06 20.14 12.17
N VAL A 437 0.59 21.30 11.70
CA VAL A 437 1.44 22.46 11.33
C VAL A 437 2.17 23.00 12.56
N SER A 438 1.46 23.21 13.68
CA SER A 438 2.05 23.75 14.92
C SER A 438 3.17 22.85 15.45
N ALA A 439 2.94 21.54 15.45
CA ALA A 439 3.94 20.54 15.84
C ALA A 439 5.13 20.54 14.87
N GLY A 440 4.88 20.45 13.57
CA GLY A 440 5.91 20.41 12.54
C GLY A 440 6.80 21.65 12.53
N GLU A 441 6.22 22.86 12.59
CA GLU A 441 7.00 24.08 12.66
C GLU A 441 7.87 24.18 13.92
N LYS A 442 7.32 23.81 15.09
CA LYS A 442 8.09 23.76 16.34
C LYS A 442 9.25 22.76 16.22
N GLY A 443 8.98 21.57 15.67
CA GLY A 443 10.00 20.55 15.44
C GLY A 443 11.12 21.03 14.50
N MET A 444 10.77 21.70 13.40
CA MET A 444 11.75 22.28 12.48
C MET A 444 12.60 23.38 13.14
N ARG A 445 12.01 24.21 14.02
CA ARG A 445 12.73 25.26 14.78
C ARG A 445 13.63 24.70 15.88
N SER A 446 13.24 23.59 16.51
CA SER A 446 13.93 22.99 17.66
C SER A 446 15.07 22.03 17.29
N ALA A 447 15.33 21.81 16.00
CA ALA A 447 16.25 20.77 15.51
C ALA A 447 17.76 21.05 15.66
N SER A 448 18.17 21.92 16.59
CA SER A 448 19.61 22.20 16.79
C SER A 448 20.35 20.93 17.22
N GLY A 449 21.14 20.35 16.30
CA GLY A 449 22.04 19.22 16.57
C GLY A 449 21.55 17.84 16.14
N GLU A 450 20.33 17.70 15.59
CA GLU A 450 19.78 16.44 15.12
C GLU A 450 19.44 16.50 13.63
N LYS A 451 20.03 15.59 12.87
CA LYS A 451 19.88 15.63 11.42
C LYS A 451 18.58 14.97 10.92
N GLU A 452 17.98 14.07 11.70
CA GLU A 452 16.74 13.33 11.33
C GLU A 452 15.46 14.07 11.69
N LEU A 453 15.46 14.80 12.81
CA LEU A 453 14.29 15.51 13.32
C LEU A 453 13.67 16.48 12.29
N PRO A 454 14.46 17.26 11.50
CA PRO A 454 13.89 18.12 10.46
C PRO A 454 13.09 17.36 9.40
N ALA A 455 13.48 16.11 9.07
CA ALA A 455 12.76 15.31 8.08
C ALA A 455 11.38 14.89 8.63
N PHE A 456 11.34 14.39 9.86
CA PHE A 456 10.07 14.03 10.50
C PHE A 456 9.16 15.22 10.79
N ALA A 457 9.71 16.32 11.30
CA ALA A 457 8.94 17.53 11.56
C ALA A 457 8.35 18.12 10.27
N ARG A 458 9.06 17.97 9.15
CA ARG A 458 8.56 18.35 7.84
C ARG A 458 7.40 17.47 7.39
N ASP A 459 7.47 16.16 7.55
CA ASP A 459 6.38 15.25 7.17
C ASP A 459 5.09 15.66 7.90
N ALA A 460 5.14 15.89 9.22
CA ALA A 460 4.00 16.40 9.99
C ALA A 460 3.49 17.77 9.49
N PHE A 461 4.40 18.70 9.19
CA PHE A 461 4.04 20.00 8.62
C PHE A 461 3.35 19.86 7.25
N CYS A 462 3.88 19.02 6.36
CA CYS A 462 3.34 18.78 5.03
C CYS A 462 1.95 18.16 5.08
N MET A 463 1.72 17.17 5.96
CA MET A 463 0.39 16.61 6.20
C MET A 463 -0.59 17.65 6.73
N GLY A 464 -0.16 18.52 7.64
CA GLY A 464 -0.98 19.64 8.12
C GLY A 464 -1.34 20.64 7.02
N ARG A 465 -0.36 21.07 6.21
CA ARG A 465 -0.61 21.93 5.03
C ARG A 465 -1.54 21.26 4.01
N LEU A 466 -1.49 19.94 3.90
CA LEU A 466 -2.42 19.19 3.06
C LEU A 466 -3.86 19.28 3.59
N GLY A 467 -4.06 19.20 4.90
CA GLY A 467 -5.36 19.44 5.53
C GLY A 467 -5.93 20.82 5.21
N GLU A 468 -5.13 21.88 5.41
CA GLU A 468 -5.52 23.25 5.03
C GLU A 468 -5.81 23.36 3.53
N PHE A 469 -5.01 22.70 2.69
CA PHE A 469 -5.22 22.66 1.24
C PHE A 469 -6.60 22.09 0.92
N TYR A 470 -6.99 20.95 1.49
CA TYR A 470 -8.31 20.36 1.25
C TYR A 470 -9.45 21.21 1.79
N VAL A 471 -9.27 21.89 2.92
CA VAL A 471 -10.24 22.89 3.41
C VAL A 471 -10.49 23.96 2.34
N GLN A 472 -9.44 24.48 1.71
CA GLN A 472 -9.60 25.46 0.63
C GLN A 472 -10.21 24.83 -0.64
N ARG A 473 -9.89 23.57 -0.98
CA ARG A 473 -10.49 22.87 -2.13
C ARG A 473 -11.99 22.66 -1.95
N ILE A 474 -12.41 22.20 -0.77
CA ILE A 474 -13.83 22.02 -0.43
C ILE A 474 -14.55 23.37 -0.46
N GLY A 475 -13.94 24.41 0.12
CA GLY A 475 -14.46 25.78 0.05
C GLY A 475 -14.63 26.28 -1.38
N ALA A 476 -13.68 26.00 -2.27
CA ALA A 476 -13.80 26.34 -3.69
C ALA A 476 -14.96 25.62 -4.37
N ALA A 477 -15.13 24.32 -4.11
CA ALA A 477 -16.24 23.53 -4.65
C ALA A 477 -17.59 24.04 -4.16
N LEU A 478 -17.73 24.31 -2.86
CA LEU A 478 -18.95 24.87 -2.28
C LEU A 478 -19.28 26.26 -2.86
N ALA A 479 -18.28 27.14 -3.01
CA ALA A 479 -18.47 28.47 -3.58
C ALA A 479 -18.88 28.40 -5.06
N HIS A 480 -18.22 27.56 -5.85
CA HIS A 480 -18.54 27.36 -7.26
C HIS A 480 -19.96 26.80 -7.44
N ALA A 481 -20.34 25.78 -6.67
CA ALA A 481 -21.67 25.18 -6.73
C ALA A 481 -22.79 26.16 -6.35
N ARG A 482 -22.49 27.17 -5.52
CA ARG A 482 -23.42 28.27 -5.17
C ARG A 482 -23.42 29.41 -6.20
N GLY A 483 -22.66 29.30 -7.29
CA GLY A 483 -22.54 30.31 -8.34
C GLY A 483 -21.64 31.50 -7.98
N ASN A 484 -20.77 31.35 -6.96
CA ASN A 484 -19.81 32.38 -6.56
C ASN A 484 -18.39 32.05 -7.02
N ASP A 485 -18.16 32.09 -8.32
CA ASP A 485 -16.87 31.76 -8.93
C ASP A 485 -15.72 32.66 -8.47
N ALA A 486 -16.02 33.91 -8.07
CA ALA A 486 -15.01 34.81 -7.52
C ALA A 486 -14.44 34.28 -6.19
N GLU A 487 -15.32 33.86 -5.28
CA GLU A 487 -14.92 33.23 -4.01
C GLU A 487 -14.26 31.86 -4.24
N ALA A 488 -14.74 31.09 -5.22
CA ALA A 488 -14.12 29.83 -5.60
C ALA A 488 -12.66 30.03 -6.05
N VAL A 489 -12.40 31.01 -6.91
CA VAL A 489 -11.04 31.36 -7.38
C VAL A 489 -10.15 31.86 -6.23
N GLU A 490 -10.69 32.59 -5.25
CA GLU A 490 -9.93 32.98 -4.05
C GLU A 490 -9.50 31.78 -3.21
N HIS A 491 -10.41 30.81 -3.01
CA HIS A 491 -10.11 29.56 -2.34
C HIS A 491 -9.07 28.74 -3.11
N MET A 492 -9.23 28.58 -4.44
CA MET A 492 -8.26 27.88 -5.28
C MET A 492 -6.87 28.54 -5.25
N THR A 493 -6.81 29.88 -5.22
CA THR A 493 -5.56 30.62 -5.09
C THR A 493 -4.85 30.30 -3.77
N ARG A 494 -5.60 30.26 -2.66
CA ARG A 494 -5.07 29.86 -1.35
C ARG A 494 -4.61 28.41 -1.35
N ALA A 495 -5.39 27.50 -1.94
CA ALA A 495 -5.03 26.08 -2.08
C ALA A 495 -3.70 25.91 -2.82
N VAL A 496 -3.51 26.57 -3.98
CA VAL A 496 -2.24 26.55 -4.73
C VAL A 496 -1.08 27.06 -3.86
N GLY A 497 -1.28 28.12 -3.08
CA GLY A 497 -0.28 28.64 -2.15
C GLY A 497 0.15 27.60 -1.11
N LEU A 498 -0.82 26.95 -0.46
CA LEU A 498 -0.57 25.91 0.55
C LEU A 498 0.17 24.70 -0.03
N TYR A 499 -0.20 24.28 -1.24
CA TYR A 499 0.47 23.18 -1.92
C TYR A 499 1.91 23.55 -2.35
N LYS A 500 2.13 24.82 -2.73
CA LYS A 500 3.49 25.34 -2.97
C LYS A 500 4.33 25.35 -1.70
N ASP A 501 3.74 25.56 -0.52
CA ASP A 501 4.46 25.45 0.74
C ASP A 501 4.93 24.00 0.97
N ILE A 502 4.05 22.99 0.78
CA ILE A 502 4.42 21.56 0.82
C ILE A 502 5.61 21.31 -0.11
N ARG A 503 5.47 21.71 -1.38
CA ARG A 503 6.51 21.58 -2.40
C ARG A 503 7.81 22.26 -1.97
N SER A 504 7.76 23.45 -1.39
CA SER A 504 8.95 24.23 -1.03
C SER A 504 9.77 23.56 0.06
N VAL A 505 9.11 22.96 1.05
CA VAL A 505 9.79 22.35 2.19
C VAL A 505 10.26 20.93 1.81
N ASP A 506 9.48 20.18 1.05
CA ASP A 506 9.73 18.75 0.80
C ASP A 506 10.57 18.43 -0.45
N ARG A 507 10.45 19.22 -1.52
CA ARG A 507 11.21 19.01 -2.78
C ARG A 507 12.72 18.94 -2.60
N SER A 508 13.24 19.64 -1.59
CA SER A 508 14.68 19.63 -1.29
C SER A 508 15.19 18.27 -0.80
N HIS A 509 14.30 17.36 -0.40
CA HIS A 509 14.64 16.06 0.18
C HIS A 509 14.02 14.87 -0.54
N ARG A 510 12.96 15.09 -1.33
CA ARG A 510 12.29 14.09 -2.17
C ARG A 510 12.11 14.65 -3.59
N ASN A 511 12.80 14.04 -4.56
CA ASN A 511 12.86 14.56 -5.93
C ASN A 511 11.70 14.07 -6.82
N ALA A 512 11.35 12.79 -6.70
CA ALA A 512 10.26 12.16 -7.43
C ALA A 512 9.73 10.99 -6.61
N PHE A 513 8.44 10.73 -6.79
CA PHE A 513 7.71 9.66 -6.12
C PHE A 513 7.41 8.57 -7.15
N ARG A 514 7.67 7.33 -6.76
CA ARG A 514 7.27 6.14 -7.49
C ARG A 514 6.16 5.44 -6.71
N VAL A 515 4.92 5.71 -7.09
CA VAL A 515 3.72 5.39 -6.31
C VAL A 515 2.98 4.24 -6.98
N VAL A 516 2.49 3.30 -6.18
CA VAL A 516 1.69 2.16 -6.67
C VAL A 516 0.27 2.62 -6.95
N THR A 517 -0.26 2.28 -8.12
CA THR A 517 -1.69 2.43 -8.41
C THR A 517 -2.20 1.31 -9.30
N GLY A 518 -3.12 0.50 -8.80
CA GLY A 518 -3.41 -0.84 -9.31
C GLY A 518 -2.11 -1.62 -9.56
N ARG A 519 -1.87 -1.95 -10.84
CA ARG A 519 -0.67 -2.64 -11.31
C ARG A 519 0.39 -1.71 -11.95
N CYS A 520 0.18 -0.40 -11.92
CA CYS A 520 1.16 0.60 -12.37
C CYS A 520 2.15 0.94 -11.27
N ALA A 521 3.28 1.49 -11.70
CA ALA A 521 3.91 2.61 -10.99
C ALA A 521 3.60 3.94 -11.70
N LEU A 522 3.18 4.94 -10.93
CA LEU A 522 3.17 6.33 -11.36
C LEU A 522 4.48 6.98 -10.92
N ILE A 523 5.04 7.79 -11.81
CA ILE A 523 6.09 8.73 -11.47
C ILE A 523 5.47 10.12 -11.43
N CYS A 524 5.49 10.73 -10.24
CA CYS A 524 5.05 12.12 -10.04
C CYS A 524 6.04 12.89 -9.17
N THR A 525 5.91 14.21 -9.20
CA THR A 525 6.65 15.15 -8.37
C THR A 525 5.68 16.17 -7.80
N TRP A 526 6.09 16.91 -6.77
CA TRP A 526 5.31 18.06 -6.32
C TRP A 526 5.15 19.13 -7.40
N ASP A 527 6.12 19.26 -8.32
CA ASP A 527 6.02 20.23 -9.42
C ASP A 527 4.91 19.85 -10.39
N ASP A 528 4.77 18.55 -10.73
CA ASP A 528 3.69 18.07 -11.63
C ASP A 528 2.29 18.41 -11.07
N VAL A 529 2.10 18.26 -9.75
CA VAL A 529 0.81 18.58 -9.10
C VAL A 529 0.58 20.10 -9.03
N VAL A 530 1.63 20.88 -8.73
CA VAL A 530 1.52 22.35 -8.73
C VAL A 530 1.15 22.88 -10.12
N GLU A 531 1.79 22.36 -11.18
CA GLU A 531 1.47 22.74 -12.55
C GLU A 531 0.01 22.41 -12.91
N ALA A 532 -0.49 21.24 -12.50
CA ALA A 532 -1.88 20.85 -12.69
C ALA A 532 -2.86 21.79 -11.96
N LEU A 533 -2.59 22.11 -10.69
CA LEU A 533 -3.40 23.03 -9.88
C LEU A 533 -3.39 24.46 -10.45
N GLU A 534 -2.24 24.94 -10.93
CA GLU A 534 -2.12 26.26 -11.56
C GLU A 534 -2.89 26.32 -12.89
N ALA A 535 -2.87 25.23 -13.68
CA ALA A 535 -3.63 25.14 -14.91
C ALA A 535 -5.15 25.19 -14.65
N GLU A 536 -5.62 24.43 -13.64
CA GLU A 536 -7.01 24.47 -13.21
C GLU A 536 -7.43 25.87 -12.73
N LEU A 537 -6.61 26.51 -11.88
CA LEU A 537 -6.84 27.88 -11.41
C LEU A 537 -6.88 28.89 -12.58
N ALA A 538 -6.01 28.74 -13.57
CA ALA A 538 -5.95 29.63 -14.73
C ALA A 538 -7.19 29.51 -15.64
N ASP A 539 -7.79 28.33 -15.72
CA ASP A 539 -9.05 28.11 -16.43
C ASP A 539 -10.24 28.64 -15.62
N ALA A 540 -10.29 28.34 -14.32
CA ALA A 540 -11.33 28.83 -13.42
C ALA A 540 -11.37 30.37 -13.35
N SER A 541 -10.21 31.02 -13.35
CA SER A 541 -10.08 32.49 -13.41
C SER A 541 -10.65 33.11 -14.70
N LYS A 542 -10.86 32.31 -15.74
CA LYS A 542 -11.51 32.71 -17.01
C LYS A 542 -12.98 32.26 -17.07
N GLY A 543 -13.52 31.73 -15.97
CA GLY A 543 -14.89 31.21 -15.89
C GLY A 543 -15.06 29.78 -16.42
N SER A 544 -13.99 28.98 -16.49
CA SER A 544 -14.04 27.59 -16.96
C SER A 544 -13.58 26.63 -15.87
N PHE A 545 -14.54 26.00 -15.19
CA PHE A 545 -14.29 24.89 -14.28
C PHE A 545 -14.36 23.59 -15.07
N ASN A 546 -13.24 22.89 -15.22
CA ASN A 546 -13.16 21.66 -16.01
C ASN A 546 -12.90 20.45 -15.11
N ARG A 547 -13.30 19.28 -15.62
CA ARG A 547 -12.91 17.97 -15.08
C ARG A 547 -11.40 17.80 -15.03
N GLY A 548 -10.95 17.01 -14.06
CA GLY A 548 -9.54 16.71 -13.83
C GLY A 548 -8.79 16.12 -15.02
N SER A 549 -9.49 15.45 -15.95
CA SER A 549 -8.90 14.81 -17.13
C SER A 549 -8.13 15.74 -18.06
N ARG A 550 -8.23 17.06 -17.87
CA ARG A 550 -7.42 18.07 -18.57
C ARG A 550 -6.06 18.35 -17.90
N TYR A 551 -5.87 17.94 -16.66
CA TYR A 551 -4.77 18.36 -15.80
C TYR A 551 -3.98 17.12 -15.35
N PRO A 552 -2.97 16.67 -16.13
CA PRO A 552 -2.15 15.52 -15.74
C PRO A 552 -1.29 15.84 -14.51
N THR A 553 -1.13 14.88 -13.60
CA THR A 553 -0.38 15.06 -12.33
C THR A 553 0.88 14.20 -12.24
N GLY A 554 1.26 13.56 -13.34
CA GLY A 554 2.43 12.69 -13.43
C GLY A 554 2.42 11.88 -14.71
N ARG A 555 3.21 10.82 -14.74
CA ARG A 555 3.29 9.88 -15.87
C ARG A 555 3.32 8.43 -15.41
N LEU A 556 2.92 7.55 -16.31
CA LEU A 556 3.10 6.11 -16.13
C LEU A 556 4.56 5.75 -16.29
N GLU A 557 5.10 4.96 -15.37
CA GLU A 557 6.44 4.41 -15.51
C GLU A 557 6.51 3.52 -16.77
N GLY A 558 7.57 3.68 -17.56
CA GLY A 558 7.75 2.95 -18.82
C GLY A 558 6.93 3.47 -20.01
N MET A 559 6.14 4.54 -19.85
CA MET A 559 5.48 5.23 -20.96
C MET A 559 6.22 6.54 -21.33
N PRO A 560 6.33 6.87 -22.64
CA PRO A 560 6.99 8.10 -23.12
C PRO A 560 6.37 9.39 -22.62
#